data_AF-A0AAT9JTN8-F1
#
_entry.id   AF-A0AAT9JTN8-F1
#
_cell.length_a   1.000
_cell.length_b   1.000
_cell.length_c   1.000
_cell.angle_alpha   90.00
_cell.angle_beta   90.00
_cell.angle_gamma   90.00
#
_symmetry.space_group_name_H-M   'P 1'
#
loop_
_entity.id
_entity.type
_entity.pdbx_description
1 polymer ?
#
loop_
_entity_poly.entity_id
_entity_poly.type
_entity_poly.pdbx_seq_one_letter_code
_entity_poly.pdbx_strand_id
1 'polypeptide(L)' 'MQVSRWGNSLAVRLPAALVEALDLKEGEEIELHLEDSRSFAVRKKPTPTELLTRLRSLRGRLPADFHFDRFEANSRESL' A
#
# COMPACT_ATOMS: atom_id res chain seq x y z
N MET A 1 7.03 13.99 -19.76
CA MET A 1 7.62 12.78 -19.15
C MET A 1 7.92 11.80 -20.28
N GLN A 2 9.07 11.13 -20.23
CA GLN A 2 9.43 10.09 -21.20
C GLN A 2 9.91 8.86 -20.43
N VAL A 3 9.64 7.68 -20.99
CA VAL A 3 10.17 6.43 -20.47
C VAL A 3 11.61 6.28 -20.95
N SER A 4 12.53 6.01 -20.03
CA SER A 4 13.95 5.79 -20.31
C SER A 4 14.41 4.45 -19.74
N ARG A 5 15.51 3.91 -20.25
CA ARG A 5 16.12 2.68 -19.71
C ARG A 5 17.06 3.04 -18.55
N TRP A 6 16.91 2.36 -17.42
CA TRP A 6 17.84 2.40 -16.28
C TRP A 6 18.25 0.98 -15.92
N GLY A 7 19.51 0.63 -16.21
CA GLY A 7 19.97 -0.77 -16.16
C GLY A 7 19.15 -1.65 -17.10
N ASN A 8 18.57 -2.73 -16.56
CA ASN A 8 17.71 -3.65 -17.30
C ASN A 8 16.21 -3.30 -17.22
N SER A 9 15.86 -2.19 -16.57
CA SER A 9 14.48 -1.79 -16.31
C SER A 9 14.11 -0.50 -17.04
N LEU A 10 12.81 -0.25 -17.18
CA LEU A 10 12.27 1.03 -17.63
C LEU A 10 12.00 1.94 -16.44
N ALA A 11 12.26 3.22 -16.62
CA ALA A 11 12.09 4.25 -15.61
C ALA A 11 11.35 5.46 -16.19
N VAL A 12 10.61 6.16 -15.32
CA VAL A 12 9.96 7.43 -15.62
C VAL A 12 10.48 8.49 -14.65
N ARG A 13 10.58 9.73 -15.12
CA ARG A 13 10.92 10.87 -14.25
C ARG A 13 9.69 11.29 -13.46
N LEU A 14 9.79 11.34 -12.14
CA LEU A 14 8.77 11.94 -11.29
C LEU A 14 8.91 13.47 -11.30
N PRO A 15 7.85 14.24 -11.55
CA PRO A 15 7.87 15.69 -11.41
C PRO A 15 8.21 16.13 -9.99
N ALA A 16 8.91 17.26 -9.81
CA ALA A 16 9.32 17.76 -8.51
C ALA A 16 8.15 17.93 -7.52
N ALA A 17 7.01 18.45 -7.99
CA ALA A 17 5.81 18.60 -7.16
C ALA A 17 5.31 17.28 -6.56
N LEU A 18 5.48 16.15 -7.27
CA LEU A 18 5.08 14.83 -6.75
C LEU A 18 6.10 14.29 -5.74
N VAL A 19 7.39 14.53 -5.97
CA VAL A 19 8.46 14.19 -5.03
C VAL A 19 8.24 14.93 -3.71
N GLU A 20 7.94 16.22 -3.77
CA GLU A 20 7.66 17.05 -2.59
C GLU A 20 6.37 16.63 -1.88
N ALA A 21 5.26 16.46 -2.60
CA ALA A 21 3.97 16.09 -2.00
C ALA A 21 4.00 14.73 -1.29
N LEU A 22 4.82 13.81 -1.78
CA LEU A 22 5.02 12.49 -1.17
C LEU A 22 6.23 12.44 -0.22
N ASP A 23 7.00 13.52 -0.08
CA ASP A 23 8.26 13.61 0.68
C ASP A 23 9.31 12.54 0.28
N LEU A 24 9.34 12.15 -1.00
CA LEU A 24 10.21 11.07 -1.47
C LEU A 24 11.69 11.46 -1.40
N LYS A 25 12.52 10.56 -0.87
CA LYS A 25 13.97 10.74 -0.78
C LYS A 25 14.70 9.84 -1.77
N GLU A 26 15.90 10.27 -2.19
CA GLU A 26 16.76 9.45 -3.02
C GLU A 26 17.12 8.14 -2.30
N GLY A 27 17.01 7.02 -3.01
CA GLY A 27 17.24 5.68 -2.46
C GLY A 27 16.07 5.08 -1.67
N GLU A 28 14.94 5.79 -1.55
CA GLU A 28 13.74 5.28 -0.90
C GLU A 28 12.99 4.27 -1.78
N GLU A 29 12.51 3.17 -1.18
CA GLU A 29 11.72 2.15 -1.88
C GLU A 29 10.25 2.60 -1.96
N ILE A 30 9.70 2.60 -3.16
CA ILE A 30 8.30 2.95 -3.43
C ILE A 30 7.59 1.82 -4.15
N GLU A 31 6.29 1.68 -3.90
CA GLU A 31 5.44 0.75 -4.63
C GLU A 31 4.50 1.53 -5.56
N LEU A 32 4.45 1.09 -6.81
CA LEU A 32 3.53 1.60 -7.82
C LEU A 32 2.37 0.61 -7.99
N HIS A 33 1.15 1.07 -7.78
CA HIS A 33 -0.06 0.28 -7.99
C HIS A 33 -0.86 0.86 -9.15
N LEU A 34 -1.41 0.00 -10.00
CA LEU A 34 -2.39 0.40 -11.01
C LEU A 34 -3.72 0.63 -10.30
N GLU A 35 -4.24 1.85 -10.34
CA GLU A 35 -5.56 2.17 -9.79
C GLU A 35 -6.63 1.85 -10.84
N ASP A 36 -6.38 2.23 -12.11
CA ASP A 36 -7.17 1.89 -13.30
C ASP A 36 -6.26 1.65 -14.53
N SER A 37 -6.87 1.38 -15.70
CA SER A 37 -6.17 1.08 -16.96
C SER A 37 -5.13 2.13 -17.42
N ARG A 38 -5.17 3.36 -16.88
CA ARG A 38 -4.25 4.46 -17.25
C ARG A 38 -3.79 5.32 -16.06
N SER A 39 -4.10 4.93 -14.83
CA SER A 39 -3.74 5.68 -13.61
C SER A 39 -2.81 4.84 -12.74
N PHE A 40 -1.70 5.44 -12.34
CA PHE A 40 -0.77 4.86 -11.38
C PHE A 40 -0.86 5.64 -10.08
N ALA A 41 -1.08 4.94 -8.97
CA ALA A 41 -0.95 5.48 -7.64
C ALA A 41 0.48 5.22 -7.15
N VAL A 42 1.15 6.28 -6.69
CA VAL A 42 2.45 6.17 -6.02
C VAL A 42 2.18 6.18 -4.53
N ARG A 43 2.58 5.12 -3.83
CA ARG A 43 2.47 5.06 -2.37
C ARG A 43 3.82 4.72 -1.76
N LYS A 44 4.21 5.48 -0.75
CA LYS A 44 5.33 5.12 0.12
C LYS A 44 5.00 3.86 0.90
N LYS A 45 5.98 2.98 1.03
CA LYS A 45 5.83 1.81 1.90
C LYS A 45 5.65 2.29 3.34
N PRO A 46 4.56 1.90 4.01
CA PRO A 46 4.33 2.35 5.38
C PRO A 46 5.39 1.76 6.30
N THR A 47 5.88 2.57 7.22
CA THR A 47 6.80 2.13 8.27
C THR A 47 6.11 1.16 9.23
N PRO A 48 6.86 0.31 9.96
CA PRO A 48 6.28 -0.56 10.99
C PRO A 48 5.44 0.20 12.02
N THR A 49 5.86 1.41 12.39
CA THR A 49 5.14 2.26 13.35
C THR A 49 3.81 2.75 12.78
N GLU A 50 3.76 3.16 11.51
CA GLU A 50 2.51 3.58 10.85
C GLU A 50 1.54 2.42 10.69
N LEU A 51 2.05 1.23 10.36
CA LEU A 51 1.25 0.00 10.32
C LEU A 51 0.64 -0.30 11.69
N LEU A 52 1.43 -0.25 12.77
CA LEU A 52 0.94 -0.46 14.12
C LEU A 52 -0.09 0.60 14.55
N THR A 53 0.11 1.87 14.20
CA THR A 53 -0.85 2.95 14.46
C THR A 53 -2.18 2.68 13.75
N ARG A 54 -2.13 2.23 12.50
CA ARG A 54 -3.33 1.86 11.73
C ARG A 54 -4.06 0.67 12.35
N LEU A 55 -3.35 -0.34 12.86
CA LEU A 55 -3.96 -1.46 13.58
C LEU A 55 -4.60 -1.00 14.90
N ARG A 56 -3.95 -0.07 15.61
CA ARG A 56 -4.47 0.46 16.89
C ARG A 56 -5.78 1.23 16.72
N SER A 57 -6.00 1.92 15.60
CA SER A 57 -7.26 2.66 15.35
C SER A 57 -8.49 1.76 15.18
N LEU A 58 -8.27 0.45 14.97
CA LEU A 58 -9.33 -0.56 14.88
C LEU A 58 -9.66 -1.20 16.25
N ARG A 59 -8.92 -0.88 17.31
CA ARG A 59 -9.19 -1.42 18.67
C ARG A 59 -10.55 -0.95 19.19
N GLY A 60 -11.21 -1.82 19.96
CA GLY A 60 -12.49 -1.51 20.61
C GLY A 60 -13.69 -1.47 19.67
N ARG A 61 -13.53 -1.79 18.39
CA ARG A 61 -14.63 -1.87 17.42
C ARG A 61 -15.39 -3.20 17.45
N LEU A 62 -14.82 -4.21 18.09
CA LEU A 62 -15.41 -5.53 18.19
C LEU A 62 -16.29 -5.62 19.45
N PRO A 63 -17.44 -6.30 19.38
CA PRO A 63 -18.27 -6.61 20.55
C PRO A 63 -17.48 -7.27 21.69
N ALA A 64 -17.95 -7.10 22.93
CA ALA A 64 -17.29 -7.66 24.11
C ALA A 64 -17.25 -9.21 24.10
N ASP A 65 -18.20 -9.83 23.42
CA ASP A 65 -18.39 -11.26 23.22
C ASP A 65 -17.84 -11.76 21.89
N PHE A 66 -17.17 -10.91 21.11
CA PHE A 66 -16.63 -11.30 19.83
C PHE A 66 -15.53 -12.36 19.98
N HIS A 67 -15.78 -13.54 19.42
CA HIS A 67 -14.82 -14.61 19.28
C HIS A 67 -14.48 -14.80 17.80
N PHE A 68 -13.21 -14.76 17.46
CA PHE A 68 -12.76 -15.05 16.10
C PHE A 68 -12.44 -16.54 15.96
N ASP A 69 -13.29 -17.28 15.26
CA ASP A 69 -13.01 -18.67 14.85
C ASP A 69 -12.53 -18.71 13.40
N ARG A 70 -11.32 -19.25 13.21
CA ARG A 70 -10.69 -19.34 11.89
C ARG A 70 -11.35 -20.37 10.97
N PHE A 71 -11.84 -21.48 11.51
CA PHE A 71 -12.44 -22.55 10.72
C PHE A 71 -13.83 -22.15 10.25
N GLU A 72 -14.61 -21.51 11.13
CA GLU A 72 -15.90 -20.93 10.77
C GLU A 72 -15.75 -19.92 9.62
N ALA A 73 -14.84 -18.96 9.77
CA ALA A 73 -14.59 -17.92 8.76
C ALA A 73 -14.07 -18.44 7.40
N ASN A 74 -13.45 -19.63 7.38
CA ASN A 74 -12.95 -20.26 6.15
C ASN A 74 -13.88 -21.36 5.62
N SER A 75 -15.01 -21.62 6.28
CA SER A 75 -15.99 -22.56 5.77
C SER A 75 -16.54 -22.05 4.44
N ARG A 76 -16.51 -22.90 3.43
CA ARG A 76 -17.15 -22.67 2.14
C ARG A 76 -18.24 -23.72 2.05
N GLU A 77 -19.50 -23.30 2.11
CA GLU A 77 -20.61 -24.20 1.80
C GLU A 77 -20.40 -24.72 0.37
N SER A 78 -20.12 -26.01 0.27
CA SER A 78 -20.15 -26.72 -1.01
C SER A 78 -21.62 -26.95 -1.36
N LEU A 79 -22.14 -26.19 -2.31
CA LEU A 79 -23.39 -26.49 -3.03
C LEU A 79 -23.16 -27.57 -4.08
#